data_AF-A0A7V9VL50-F1
#
_entry.id   AF-A0A7V9VL50-F1
#
_cell.length_a   1.000
_cell.length_b   1.000
_cell.length_c   1.000
_cell.angle_alpha   90.00
_cell.angle_beta   90.00
_cell.angle_gamma   90.00
#
_symmetry.space_group_name_H-M   'P 1'
#
loop_
_entity.id
_entity.type
_entity.pdbx_description
1 polymer ?
#
loop_
_entity_poly.entity_id
_entity_poly.type
_entity_poly.pdbx_seq_one_letter_code
_entity_poly.pdbx_strand_id
1 'polypeptide(L)'
;METAEGVIIRHPNREKAESKATKLVCVVVLLVSAALTAIILLGGWAKLEGAEIVAIAYVIIYVLMAYFVARWSRGVLPMAAGLAVIFTTMLIVAAPAWFARDKEGLTDPALPPELLGLLTIILIGVQILLVIVAARAFSQQWNIELEVHPDDDEGRAAGGSGPSVAGGWA
;
A
#
# COMPACT_ATOMS: atom_id res chain seq x y z
N MET A 1 22.53 24.96 -10.93
CA MET A 1 22.07 25.64 -9.70
C MET A 1 23.08 25.28 -8.64
N GLU A 2 23.90 26.26 -8.29
CA GLU A 2 24.97 26.18 -7.31
C GLU A 2 24.32 26.03 -5.93
N THR A 3 24.36 24.83 -5.37
CA THR A 3 23.95 24.55 -4.00
C THR A 3 25.02 25.11 -3.09
N ALA A 4 24.65 25.92 -2.09
CA ALA A 4 25.54 26.28 -1.00
C ALA A 4 26.28 25.01 -0.53
N GLU A 5 27.62 25.03 -0.61
CA GLU A 5 28.49 23.87 -0.39
C GLU A 5 28.09 23.13 0.90
N GLY A 6 27.62 21.89 0.76
CA GLY A 6 27.55 20.93 1.87
C GLY A 6 26.17 20.47 2.33
N VAL A 7 25.04 21.07 1.91
CA VAL A 7 23.73 20.61 2.40
C VAL A 7 23.35 19.26 1.78
N ILE A 8 23.32 18.20 2.59
CA ILE A 8 22.90 16.85 2.19
C ILE A 8 21.43 16.67 2.55
N ILE A 9 20.57 16.42 1.56
CA ILE A 9 19.15 16.08 1.78
C ILE A 9 19.07 14.60 2.15
N ARG A 10 18.73 14.31 3.42
CA ARG A 10 18.53 12.94 3.91
C ARG A 10 17.05 12.65 4.16
N HIS A 11 16.62 11.44 3.82
CA HIS A 11 15.28 10.92 4.12
C HIS A 11 15.34 9.88 5.25
N PRO A 12 15.49 10.29 6.52
CA PRO A 12 15.75 9.38 7.64
C PRO A 12 14.67 8.30 7.79
N ASN A 13 13.41 8.62 7.47
CA ASN A 13 12.30 7.68 7.57
C ASN A 13 12.35 6.56 6.53
N ARG A 14 13.05 6.71 5.39
CA ARG A 14 13.19 5.63 4.38
C ARG A 14 14.24 4.58 4.78
N GLU A 15 15.15 4.96 5.67
CA GLU A 15 16.21 4.08 6.14
C GLU A 15 15.74 3.14 7.26
N LYS A 16 14.72 3.54 8.02
CA LYS A 16 14.10 2.76 9.09
C LYS A 16 13.62 1.40 8.60
N ALA A 17 13.94 0.35 9.36
CA ALA A 17 13.50 -1.01 9.08
C ALA A 17 11.96 -1.13 9.05
N GLU A 18 11.27 -0.42 9.94
CA GLU A 18 9.81 -0.38 10.00
C GLU A 18 9.20 0.14 8.69
N SER A 19 9.68 1.27 8.16
CA SER A 19 9.17 1.84 6.91
C SER A 19 9.41 0.93 5.70
N LYS A 20 10.56 0.24 5.66
CA LYS A 20 10.84 -0.76 4.61
C LYS A 20 9.88 -1.94 4.70
N ALA A 21 9.60 -2.41 5.92
CA ALA A 21 8.64 -3.50 6.15
C ALA A 21 7.22 -3.08 5.77
N THR A 22 6.75 -1.91 6.20
CA THR A 22 5.41 -1.39 5.85
C THR A 22 5.27 -1.17 4.35
N LYS A 23 6.32 -0.68 3.67
CA LYS A 23 6.35 -0.60 2.21
C LYS A 23 6.15 -1.97 1.57
N LEU A 24 6.90 -2.99 2.01
CA LEU A 24 6.77 -4.34 1.49
C LEU A 24 5.34 -4.89 1.70
N VAL A 25 4.78 -4.73 2.90
CA VAL A 25 3.41 -5.16 3.20
C VAL A 25 2.40 -4.45 2.28
N CYS A 26 2.54 -3.14 2.07
CA CYS A 26 1.65 -2.39 1.18
C CYS A 26 1.73 -2.89 -0.27
N VAL A 27 2.94 -3.13 -0.78
CA VAL A 27 3.14 -3.69 -2.13
C VAL A 27 2.51 -5.08 -2.24
N VAL A 28 2.75 -5.97 -1.28
CA VAL A 28 2.20 -7.32 -1.28
C VAL A 28 0.67 -7.29 -1.26
N VAL A 29 0.07 -6.49 -0.38
CA VAL A 29 -1.40 -6.40 -0.28
C VAL A 29 -2.01 -5.85 -1.58
N LEU A 30 -1.40 -4.86 -2.23
CA LEU A 30 -1.85 -4.36 -3.54
C LEU A 30 -1.80 -5.44 -4.63
N LEU A 31 -0.73 -6.23 -4.67
CA LEU A 31 -0.59 -7.33 -5.63
C LEU A 31 -1.56 -8.47 -5.36
N VAL A 32 -1.82 -8.80 -4.09
CA VAL A 32 -2.83 -9.79 -3.71
C VAL A 32 -4.22 -9.31 -4.11
N SER A 33 -4.55 -8.04 -3.87
CA SER A 33 -5.80 -7.44 -4.37
C SER A 33 -5.93 -7.56 -5.88
N ALA A 34 -4.89 -7.22 -6.63
CA ALA A 34 -4.90 -7.31 -8.10
C ALA A 34 -5.05 -8.76 -8.58
N ALA A 35 -4.32 -9.69 -7.98
CA ALA A 35 -4.36 -11.11 -8.33
C ALA A 35 -5.74 -11.72 -8.07
N LEU A 36 -6.33 -11.49 -6.88
CA LEU A 36 -7.68 -11.94 -6.56
C LEU A 36 -8.72 -11.35 -7.51
N THR A 37 -8.61 -10.06 -7.82
CA THR A 37 -9.50 -9.40 -8.79
C THR A 37 -9.38 -10.04 -10.16
N ALA A 38 -8.17 -10.35 -10.62
CA ALA A 38 -7.93 -11.02 -11.89
C ALA A 38 -8.50 -12.45 -11.91
N ILE A 39 -8.36 -13.21 -10.82
CA ILE A 39 -8.94 -14.56 -10.71
C ILE A 39 -10.47 -14.50 -10.79
N ILE A 40 -11.10 -13.56 -10.06
CA ILE A 40 -12.56 -13.36 -10.09
C ILE A 40 -13.01 -12.91 -11.48
N LEU A 41 -12.29 -12.00 -12.12
CA LEU A 41 -12.56 -11.52 -13.48
C LEU A 41 -12.53 -12.67 -14.49
N LEU A 42 -11.46 -13.46 -14.49
CA LEU A 42 -11.29 -14.56 -15.44
C LEU A 42 -12.29 -15.69 -15.17
N GLY A 43 -12.53 -16.01 -13.89
CA GLY A 43 -13.48 -17.04 -13.50
C GLY A 43 -14.95 -16.66 -13.77
N GLY A 44 -15.29 -15.37 -13.61
CA GLY A 44 -16.63 -14.82 -13.76
C GLY A 44 -16.93 -14.19 -15.12
N TRP A 45 -15.96 -14.16 -16.05
CA TRP A 45 -15.98 -13.39 -17.30
C TRP A 45 -17.35 -13.36 -17.97
N ALA A 46 -17.84 -14.53 -18.41
CA ALA A 46 -19.09 -14.65 -19.15
C ALA A 46 -20.37 -14.16 -18.42
N LYS A 47 -20.27 -13.81 -17.13
CA LYS A 47 -21.39 -13.40 -16.26
C LYS A 47 -21.23 -12.00 -15.67
N LEU A 48 -20.18 -11.27 -16.04
CA LEU A 48 -19.87 -9.95 -15.47
C LEU A 48 -20.62 -8.79 -16.14
N GLU A 49 -21.32 -9.00 -17.26
CA GLU A 49 -22.24 -8.04 -17.91
C GLU A 49 -21.72 -6.57 -17.91
N GLY A 50 -20.49 -6.36 -18.39
CA GLY A 50 -19.86 -5.04 -18.49
C GLY A 50 -19.02 -4.60 -17.28
N ALA A 51 -19.13 -5.29 -16.14
CA ALA A 51 -18.24 -5.08 -14.99
C ALA A 51 -16.78 -5.50 -15.27
N GLU A 52 -16.54 -6.27 -16.32
CA GLU A 52 -15.21 -6.70 -16.77
C GLU A 52 -14.25 -5.52 -16.94
N ILE A 53 -14.69 -4.45 -17.59
CA ILE A 53 -13.86 -3.27 -17.87
C ILE A 53 -13.42 -2.61 -16.56
N VAL A 54 -14.34 -2.50 -15.60
CA VAL A 54 -14.07 -1.93 -14.28
C VAL A 54 -13.06 -2.80 -13.52
N ALA A 55 -13.24 -4.11 -13.53
CA ALA A 55 -12.33 -5.05 -12.89
C ALA A 55 -10.93 -5.03 -13.52
N ILE A 56 -10.82 -4.97 -14.85
CA ILE A 56 -9.54 -4.81 -15.56
C ILE A 56 -8.84 -3.51 -15.13
N ALA A 57 -9.58 -2.40 -15.06
CA ALA A 57 -9.04 -1.12 -14.60
C ALA A 57 -8.48 -1.23 -13.18
N TYR A 58 -9.21 -1.85 -12.25
CA TYR A 58 -8.73 -2.08 -10.88
C TYR A 58 -7.44 -2.91 -10.83
N VAL A 59 -7.35 -3.99 -11.63
CA VAL A 59 -6.13 -4.81 -11.71
C VAL A 59 -4.94 -3.97 -12.13
N ILE A 60 -5.07 -3.22 -13.25
CA ILE A 60 -3.98 -2.40 -13.79
C ILE A 60 -3.59 -1.31 -12.78
N ILE A 61 -4.56 -0.59 -12.23
CA ILE A 61 -4.32 0.49 -11.28
C ILE A 61 -3.61 -0.05 -10.03
N TYR A 62 -4.05 -1.19 -9.47
CA TYR A 62 -3.42 -1.76 -8.27
C TYR A 62 -1.99 -2.22 -8.52
N VAL A 63 -1.69 -2.79 -9.69
CA VAL A 63 -0.32 -3.14 -10.08
C VAL A 63 0.56 -1.90 -10.24
N LEU A 64 0.05 -0.86 -10.92
CA LEU A 64 0.78 0.41 -11.06
C LEU A 64 1.04 1.07 -9.71
N MET A 65 0.05 1.08 -8.82
CA MET A 65 0.20 1.60 -7.47
C MET A 65 1.25 0.80 -6.68
N ALA A 66 1.27 -0.53 -6.80
CA ALA A 66 2.29 -1.36 -6.16
C ALA A 66 3.70 -0.97 -6.63
N TYR A 67 3.88 -0.75 -7.94
CA TYR A 67 5.14 -0.25 -8.50
C TYR A 67 5.53 1.13 -7.93
N PHE A 68 4.60 2.08 -7.87
CA PHE A 68 4.88 3.42 -7.34
C PHE A 68 5.19 3.41 -5.84
N VAL A 69 4.50 2.59 -5.05
CA VAL A 69 4.79 2.42 -3.62
C VAL A 69 6.18 1.80 -3.43
N ALA A 70 6.55 0.80 -4.24
CA ALA A 70 7.89 0.21 -4.21
C ALA A 70 8.99 1.26 -4.45
N ARG A 71 8.69 2.26 -5.30
CA ARG A 71 9.53 3.42 -5.65
C ARG A 71 9.40 4.61 -4.68
N TRP A 72 8.83 4.41 -3.49
CA TRP A 72 8.67 5.42 -2.43
C TRP A 72 7.73 6.59 -2.78
N SER A 73 6.75 6.37 -3.67
CA SER A 73 5.73 7.39 -3.97
C SER A 73 4.67 7.47 -2.88
N ARG A 74 4.56 8.63 -2.24
CA ARG A 74 3.61 8.88 -1.14
C ARG A 74 2.18 9.18 -1.59
N GLY A 75 2.02 9.82 -2.75
CA GLY A 75 0.70 10.26 -3.25
C GLY A 75 -0.23 9.09 -3.55
N VAL A 76 0.35 7.91 -3.78
CA VAL A 76 -0.37 6.69 -4.12
C VAL A 76 -1.02 6.03 -2.91
N LEU A 77 -0.52 6.25 -1.69
CA LEU A 77 -1.07 5.64 -0.48
C LEU A 77 -2.52 6.08 -0.19
N PRO A 78 -2.85 7.40 -0.13
CA PRO A 78 -4.24 7.82 0.06
C PRO A 78 -5.14 7.43 -1.12
N MET A 79 -4.60 7.42 -2.35
CA MET A 79 -5.34 6.95 -3.53
C MET A 79 -5.71 5.47 -3.43
N ALA A 80 -4.77 4.62 -2.99
CA ALA A 80 -5.01 3.20 -2.76
C ALA A 80 -6.09 2.98 -1.70
N ALA A 81 -6.05 3.71 -0.60
CA ALA A 81 -7.07 3.64 0.45
C ALA A 81 -8.46 4.04 -0.08
N GLY A 82 -8.56 5.16 -0.81
CA GLY A 82 -9.83 5.63 -1.37
C GLY A 82 -10.44 4.64 -2.37
N LEU A 83 -9.61 4.11 -3.29
CA LEU A 83 -10.05 3.11 -4.25
C LEU A 83 -10.44 1.80 -3.58
N ALA A 84 -9.72 1.37 -2.54
CA ALA A 84 -10.07 0.18 -1.78
C ALA A 84 -11.44 0.30 -1.12
N VAL A 85 -11.78 1.47 -0.57
CA VAL A 85 -13.11 1.73 -0.01
C VAL A 85 -14.19 1.63 -1.08
N ILE A 86 -14.01 2.29 -2.24
CA ILE A 86 -14.99 2.24 -3.34
C ILE A 86 -15.14 0.80 -3.85
N PHE A 87 -14.04 0.06 -3.98
CA PHE A 87 -14.12 -1.30 -4.47
C PHE A 87 -14.80 -2.23 -3.45
N THR A 88 -14.52 -2.03 -2.16
CA THR A 88 -15.16 -2.78 -1.07
C THR A 88 -16.68 -2.67 -1.14
N THR A 89 -17.24 -1.48 -1.39
CA THR A 89 -18.70 -1.31 -1.47
C THR A 89 -19.29 -2.08 -2.65
N MET A 90 -18.62 -2.10 -3.80
CA MET A 90 -19.02 -2.91 -4.95
C MET A 90 -18.95 -4.41 -4.65
N LEU A 91 -17.90 -4.87 -3.96
CA LEU A 91 -17.70 -6.27 -3.61
C LEU A 91 -18.75 -6.77 -2.61
N ILE A 92 -19.17 -5.94 -1.66
CA ILE A 92 -20.24 -6.26 -0.71
C ILE A 92 -21.55 -6.58 -1.45
N VAL A 93 -21.85 -5.87 -2.53
CA VAL A 93 -23.04 -6.13 -3.37
C VAL A 93 -22.83 -7.36 -4.26
N ALA A 94 -21.61 -7.56 -4.78
CA ALA A 94 -21.29 -8.65 -5.70
C ALA A 94 -21.25 -10.04 -5.01
N ALA A 95 -20.76 -10.11 -3.76
CA ALA A 95 -20.60 -11.38 -3.05
C ALA A 95 -21.89 -12.23 -2.98
N PRO A 96 -23.03 -11.72 -2.48
CA PRO A 96 -24.27 -12.49 -2.45
C PRO A 96 -24.81 -12.83 -3.85
N ALA A 97 -24.52 -12.00 -4.86
CA ALA A 97 -24.95 -12.27 -6.23
C ALA A 97 -24.29 -13.53 -6.82
N TRP A 98 -23.05 -13.86 -6.43
CA TRP A 98 -22.40 -15.11 -6.84
C TRP A 98 -23.04 -16.33 -6.20
N PHE A 99 -23.30 -16.31 -4.89
CA PHE A 99 -23.99 -17.41 -4.21
C PHE A 99 -25.42 -17.62 -4.72
N ALA A 100 -26.12 -16.54 -5.10
CA ALA A 100 -27.46 -16.65 -5.68
C ALA A 100 -27.50 -17.39 -7.03
N ARG A 101 -26.35 -17.51 -7.72
CA ARG A 101 -26.20 -18.23 -8.99
C ARG A 101 -25.91 -19.72 -8.82
N ASP A 102 -25.68 -20.20 -7.60
CA ASP A 102 -25.54 -21.62 -7.30
C ASP A 102 -26.93 -22.28 -7.26
N LYS A 103 -27.57 -22.36 -8.43
CA LYS A 103 -28.90 -22.96 -8.61
C LYS A 103 -28.92 -23.79 -9.88
N GLU A 104 -29.58 -24.95 -9.79
CA GLU A 104 -29.80 -25.83 -10.93
C GLU A 104 -30.48 -25.07 -12.09
N GLY A 105 -29.93 -25.21 -13.30
CA GLY A 105 -30.48 -24.61 -14.52
C GLY A 105 -29.84 -23.30 -14.98
N LEU A 106 -28.85 -22.75 -14.26
CA LEU A 106 -28.05 -21.61 -14.73
C LEU A 106 -26.80 -22.10 -15.49
N THR A 107 -26.40 -21.38 -16.55
CA THR A 107 -25.12 -21.66 -17.21
C THR A 107 -23.97 -21.24 -16.31
N ASP A 108 -23.09 -22.18 -16.00
CA ASP A 108 -21.99 -21.95 -15.08
C ASP A 108 -20.91 -20.99 -15.62
N PRO A 109 -20.26 -20.21 -14.75
CA PRO A 109 -19.02 -19.50 -15.08
C PRO A 109 -17.85 -20.48 -15.26
N ALA A 110 -16.67 -19.96 -15.61
CA ALA A 110 -15.46 -20.78 -15.70
C ALA A 110 -15.00 -21.31 -14.34
N LEU A 111 -15.31 -20.61 -13.24
CA LEU A 111 -15.15 -21.09 -11.87
C LEU A 111 -16.52 -21.29 -11.20
N PRO A 112 -16.64 -22.22 -10.24
CA PRO A 112 -17.87 -22.43 -9.48
C PRO A 112 -18.39 -21.13 -8.85
N PRO A 113 -19.70 -20.82 -8.94
CA PRO A 113 -20.26 -19.60 -8.37
C PRO A 113 -19.97 -19.43 -6.88
N GLU A 114 -20.05 -20.50 -6.08
CA GLU A 114 -19.72 -20.47 -4.66
C GLU A 114 -18.26 -20.06 -4.41
N LEU A 115 -17.32 -20.57 -5.22
CA LEU A 115 -15.90 -20.22 -5.13
C LEU A 115 -15.69 -18.74 -5.49
N LEU A 116 -16.36 -18.24 -6.52
CA LEU A 116 -16.33 -16.81 -6.87
C LEU A 116 -16.88 -15.94 -5.74
N GLY A 117 -17.98 -16.37 -5.10
CA GLY A 117 -18.54 -15.71 -3.92
C GLY A 117 -17.56 -15.67 -2.75
N LEU A 118 -16.91 -16.81 -2.45
CA LEU A 118 -15.90 -16.90 -1.39
C LEU A 118 -14.69 -16.00 -1.69
N LEU A 119 -14.16 -16.04 -2.91
CA LEU A 119 -13.04 -15.20 -3.32
C LEU A 119 -13.40 -13.70 -3.22
N THR A 120 -14.65 -13.33 -3.53
CA THR A 120 -15.16 -11.96 -3.38
C THR A 120 -15.19 -11.54 -1.90
N ILE A 121 -15.61 -12.42 -0.99
CA ILE A 121 -15.59 -12.17 0.47
C ILE A 121 -14.15 -12.03 0.99
N ILE A 122 -13.23 -12.89 0.54
CA ILE A 122 -11.81 -12.77 0.89
C ILE A 122 -11.27 -11.42 0.40
N LEU A 123 -11.62 -11.02 -0.83
CA LEU A 123 -11.19 -9.76 -1.39
C LEU A 123 -11.70 -8.54 -0.59
N ILE A 124 -12.92 -8.58 -0.03
CA ILE A 124 -13.40 -7.56 0.93
C ILE A 124 -12.45 -7.42 2.12
N GLY A 125 -12.06 -8.54 2.73
CA GLY A 125 -11.11 -8.56 3.84
C GLY A 125 -9.75 -7.97 3.45
N VAL A 126 -9.26 -8.31 2.26
CA VAL A 126 -8.01 -7.76 1.71
C VAL A 126 -8.13 -6.25 1.44
N GLN A 127 -9.27 -5.74 0.97
CA GLN A 127 -9.46 -4.30 0.78
C GLN A 127 -9.45 -3.54 2.11
N ILE A 128 -10.10 -4.08 3.15
CA ILE A 128 -10.06 -3.49 4.49
C ILE A 128 -8.62 -3.46 5.01
N LEU A 129 -7.88 -4.56 4.84
CA LEU A 129 -6.47 -4.62 5.18
C LEU A 129 -5.64 -3.59 4.40
N LEU A 130 -5.90 -3.40 3.11
CA LEU A 130 -5.24 -2.40 2.27
C LEU A 130 -5.46 -0.98 2.82
N VAL A 131 -6.69 -0.63 3.22
CA VAL A 131 -6.99 0.67 3.84
C VAL A 131 -6.16 0.87 5.10
N ILE A 132 -6.12 -0.12 5.99
CA ILE A 132 -5.38 -0.04 7.26
C ILE A 132 -3.88 0.12 7.00
N VAL A 133 -3.31 -0.70 6.12
CA VAL A 133 -1.88 -0.66 5.78
C VAL A 133 -1.51 0.66 5.09
N ALA A 134 -2.34 1.16 4.18
CA ALA A 134 -2.12 2.43 3.51
C ALA A 134 -2.16 3.61 4.49
N ALA A 135 -3.10 3.61 5.44
CA ALA A 135 -3.16 4.61 6.50
C ALA A 135 -1.90 4.59 7.39
N ARG A 136 -1.43 3.40 7.78
CA ARG A 136 -0.18 3.22 8.55
C ARG A 136 1.06 3.65 7.78
N ALA A 137 1.15 3.32 6.49
CA ALA A 137 2.24 3.75 5.64
C ALA A 137 2.27 5.28 5.48
N PHE A 138 1.10 5.90 5.34
CA PHE A 138 0.98 7.35 5.21
C PHE A 138 1.42 8.08 6.49
N SER A 139 1.08 7.54 7.67
CA SER A 139 1.47 8.12 8.97
C SER A 139 2.97 8.07 9.25
N GLN A 140 3.75 7.29 8.50
CA GLN A 140 5.22 7.18 8.67
C GLN A 140 6.02 8.32 8.04
N GLN A 141 5.35 9.32 7.45
CA GLN A 141 5.96 10.58 6.99
C GLN A 141 7.23 10.38 6.14
N TRP A 142 7.12 9.59 5.06
CA TRP A 142 8.24 9.32 4.14
C TRP A 142 8.75 10.55 3.35
N ASN A 143 8.11 11.71 3.53
CA ASN A 143 8.45 12.99 2.91
C ASN A 143 9.36 13.87 3.77
N ILE A 144 9.62 13.50 5.03
CA ILE A 144 10.53 14.32 5.85
C ILE A 144 11.92 14.25 5.22
N GLU A 145 12.34 15.40 4.72
CA GLU A 145 13.66 15.72 4.20
C GLU A 145 14.34 16.54 5.29
N LEU A 146 15.41 16.00 5.85
CA LEU A 146 16.27 16.75 6.74
C LEU A 146 17.46 17.24 5.92
N GLU A 147 17.63 18.55 5.90
CA GLU A 147 18.84 19.19 5.44
C GLU A 147 19.88 19.01 6.55
N VAL A 148 20.94 18.25 6.28
CA VAL A 148 22.06 18.08 7.20
C VAL A 148 23.24 18.90 6.65
N HIS A 149 23.71 19.87 7.43
CA HIS A 149 24.97 20.54 7.15
C HIS A 149 26.15 19.66 7.61
N PRO A 150 27.28 19.61 6.87
CA PRO A 150 28.39 18.70 7.19
C PRO A 150 28.99 18.95 8.58
N ASP A 151 28.97 20.21 9.04
CA ASP A 151 29.53 20.63 10.33
C ASP A 151 28.73 20.12 11.54
N ASP A 152 27.44 19.78 11.35
CA ASP A 152 26.57 19.24 12.42
C ASP A 152 26.83 17.75 12.70
N ASP A 153 27.38 17.01 11.73
CA ASP A 153 27.78 15.60 11.87
C ASP A 153 29.16 15.49 12.55
N GLU A 154 30.10 16.40 12.26
CA GLU A 154 31.42 16.43 12.90
C GLU A 154 31.33 16.75 14.41
N GLY A 155 30.41 17.61 14.83
CA GLY A 155 30.19 17.93 16.25
C GLY A 155 29.74 16.75 17.12
N ARG A 156 29.05 15.75 16.54
CA ARG A 156 28.65 14.52 17.26
C ARG A 156 29.72 13.44 17.23
N ALA A 157 30.52 13.36 16.17
CA ALA A 157 31.67 12.44 16.11
C ALA A 157 32.84 12.92 17.01
N ALA A 158 33.03 14.24 17.15
CA ALA A 158 34.05 14.85 17.99
C ALA A 158 33.63 15.06 19.47
N GLY A 159 32.35 14.91 19.80
CA GLY A 159 31.80 15.16 21.16
C GLY A 159 32.02 14.07 22.20
N GLY A 160 32.81 13.02 21.89
CA GLY A 160 33.06 11.87 22.78
C GLY A 160 34.03 12.13 23.94
N SER A 161 34.61 13.32 24.07
CA SER A 161 35.56 13.62 25.14
C SER A 161 35.71 15.13 25.39
N GLY A 162 34.69 15.74 26.00
CA GLY A 162 34.81 17.06 26.64
C GLY A 162 35.01 16.88 28.15
N PRO A 163 35.99 17.54 28.79
CA PRO A 163 36.37 17.25 30.16
C PRO A 163 35.25 17.61 31.16
N SER A 164 35.02 16.70 32.11
CA SER A 164 34.20 16.96 33.29
C SER A 164 34.77 18.15 34.05
N VAL A 165 34.08 19.29 34.01
CA VAL A 165 34.41 20.43 34.86
C VAL A 165 33.98 20.06 36.29
N ALA A 166 34.90 19.43 37.01
CA ALA A 166 34.88 19.30 38.45
C ALA A 166 35.50 20.56 39.06
N GLY A 167 34.79 21.18 40.00
CA GLY A 167 35.20 22.36 40.78
C GLY A 167 34.03 23.32 40.88
N GLY A 168 33.39 23.57 42.02
CA GLY A 168 33.95 23.74 43.36
C GLY A 168 33.83 25.22 43.74
N TRP A 169 33.45 25.49 45.00
CA TRP A 169 33.29 26.79 45.70
C TRP A 169 31.95 27.50 45.42
N ALA A 170 31.02 27.54 46.38
CA ALA A 170 30.97 28.26 47.67
C ALA A 170 30.23 29.59 47.52
#